data_AF-A0AAD4BHZ3-F1
#
_entry.id   AF-A0AAD4BHZ3-F1
#
_cell.length_a   1.000
_cell.length_b   1.000
_cell.length_c   1.000
_cell.angle_alpha   90.00
_cell.angle_beta   90.00
_cell.angle_gamma   90.00
#
_symmetry.space_group_name_H-M   'P 1'
#
loop_
_entity.id
_entity.type
_entity.pdbx_description
1 polymer ?
#
loop_
_entity_poly.entity_id
_entity_poly.type
_entity_poly.pdbx_seq_one_letter_code
_entity_poly.pdbx_strand_id
1 'polypeptide(L)'
;ILTEGYDQLKKTLMDLIAQTSLTAQQVLDGWSKSHGRIINGTNHWNSYAKYLAKHEEQERCRLSIVTPTLHCQLYAKFKDDHGEQWQEILEIHDMLEISDSLPQTMAQRAQTFNKTSKRMTSLLDAAAAKHGFEAALVMCGKTVNEDALLGFVHTTAGAKK
;
A
#
# COMPACT_ATOMS: atom_id res chain seq x y z
N ILE A 1 -27.42 -27.02 -12.40
CA ILE A 1 -26.24 -26.22 -12.76
C ILE A 1 -25.52 -25.69 -11.52
N LEU A 2 -26.10 -24.80 -10.71
CA LEU A 2 -25.41 -24.28 -9.50
C LEU A 2 -25.14 -25.34 -8.44
N THR A 3 -26.13 -26.19 -8.16
CA THR A 3 -26.01 -27.31 -7.21
C THR A 3 -24.93 -28.30 -7.62
N GLU A 4 -24.95 -28.72 -8.88
CA GLU A 4 -23.95 -29.61 -9.47
C GLU A 4 -22.54 -28.99 -9.46
N GLY A 5 -22.43 -27.68 -9.72
CA GLY A 5 -21.17 -26.95 -9.58
C GLY A 5 -20.64 -26.91 -8.15
N TYR A 6 -21.52 -26.77 -7.14
CA TYR A 6 -21.13 -26.81 -5.73
C TYR A 6 -20.69 -28.21 -5.29
N ASP A 7 -21.31 -29.26 -5.80
CA ASP A 7 -20.89 -30.63 -5.52
C ASP A 7 -19.51 -30.95 -6.10
N GLN A 8 -19.23 -30.47 -7.31
CA GLN A 8 -17.90 -30.58 -7.93
C GLN A 8 -16.82 -29.81 -7.16
N LEU A 9 -17.14 -28.59 -6.71
CA LEU A 9 -16.24 -27.77 -5.88
C LEU A 9 -15.93 -28.48 -4.56
N LYS A 10 -16.97 -29.00 -3.89
CA LYS A 10 -16.84 -29.71 -2.62
C LYS A 10 -15.97 -30.97 -2.77
N LYS A 11 -16.17 -31.74 -3.84
CA LYS A 11 -15.36 -32.92 -4.14
C LYS A 11 -13.88 -32.56 -4.30
N THR A 12 -13.61 -31.56 -5.14
CA THR A 12 -12.24 -31.07 -5.41
C THR A 12 -11.57 -30.57 -4.13
N LEU A 13 -12.31 -29.85 -3.29
CA LEU A 13 -11.81 -29.34 -2.01
C LEU A 13 -11.44 -30.49 -1.05
N MET A 14 -12.26 -31.55 -0.98
CA MET A 14 -11.97 -32.70 -0.12
C MET A 14 -10.76 -33.50 -0.60
N ASP A 15 -10.59 -33.67 -1.91
CA ASP A 15 -9.42 -34.33 -2.48
C ASP A 15 -8.12 -33.55 -2.16
N LEU A 16 -8.17 -32.21 -2.23
CA LEU A 16 -7.04 -31.35 -1.88
C LEU A 16 -6.69 -31.43 -0.38
N ILE A 17 -7.69 -31.44 0.50
CA ILE A 17 -7.48 -31.59 1.95
C ILE A 17 -6.79 -32.93 2.24
N ALA A 18 -7.25 -34.02 1.61
CA ALA A 18 -6.69 -35.35 1.80
C ALA A 18 -5.23 -35.46 1.34
N GLN A 19 -4.83 -34.71 0.31
CA GLN A 19 -3.48 -34.77 -0.26
C GLN A 19 -2.49 -33.79 0.40
N THR A 20 -2.97 -32.67 0.96
CA THR A 20 -2.09 -31.57 1.39
C THR A 20 -1.99 -31.40 2.91
N SER A 21 -2.78 -32.14 3.70
CA SER A 21 -2.94 -31.94 5.15
C SER A 21 -3.40 -30.53 5.54
N LEU A 22 -3.87 -29.73 4.60
CA LEU A 22 -4.39 -28.38 4.82
C LEU A 22 -5.86 -28.43 5.17
N THR A 23 -6.32 -27.48 5.97
CA THR A 23 -7.76 -27.31 6.23
C THR A 23 -8.48 -26.75 5.00
N ALA A 24 -9.78 -27.01 4.89
CA ALA A 24 -10.62 -26.45 3.83
C ALA A 24 -10.46 -24.93 3.68
N GLN A 25 -10.37 -24.23 4.82
CA GLN A 25 -10.21 -22.79 4.86
C GLN A 25 -8.85 -22.34 4.33
N GLN A 26 -7.76 -23.05 4.66
CA GLN A 26 -6.42 -22.74 4.12
C GLN A 26 -6.32 -22.99 2.62
N VAL A 27 -6.98 -24.02 2.10
CA VAL A 27 -7.04 -24.30 0.66
C VAL A 27 -7.84 -23.21 -0.07
N LEU A 28 -8.99 -22.80 0.48
CA LEU A 28 -9.79 -21.71 -0.07
C LEU A 28 -9.08 -20.36 0.01
N ASP A 29 -8.36 -20.09 1.09
CA ASP A 29 -7.55 -18.87 1.25
C ASP A 29 -6.36 -18.87 0.27
N GLY A 30 -5.68 -20.01 0.10
CA GLY A 30 -4.60 -20.18 -0.87
C GLY A 30 -5.09 -20.07 -2.31
N TRP A 31 -6.26 -20.64 -2.61
CA TRP A 31 -6.93 -20.48 -3.90
C TRP A 31 -7.33 -19.03 -4.15
N SER A 32 -7.94 -18.37 -3.17
CA SER A 32 -8.31 -16.95 -3.25
C SER A 32 -7.09 -16.05 -3.36
N LYS A 33 -5.94 -16.40 -2.77
CA LYS A 33 -4.67 -15.68 -2.93
C LYS A 33 -3.98 -15.94 -4.27
N SER A 34 -4.16 -17.12 -4.87
CA SER A 34 -3.55 -17.50 -6.15
C SER A 34 -4.41 -17.14 -7.37
N HIS A 35 -5.73 -17.08 -7.21
CA HIS A 35 -6.72 -16.81 -8.27
C HIS A 35 -7.50 -15.53 -8.04
N GLY A 36 -7.51 -15.00 -6.81
CA GLY A 36 -7.79 -13.59 -6.60
C GLY A 36 -6.65 -12.82 -7.25
N ARG A 37 -6.93 -12.28 -8.44
CA ARG A 37 -6.29 -11.04 -8.88
C ARG A 37 -6.16 -10.18 -7.63
N ILE A 38 -4.96 -9.73 -7.28
CA ILE A 38 -4.67 -8.38 -6.77
C ILE A 38 -5.95 -7.65 -6.31
N ILE A 39 -6.57 -8.11 -5.22
CA ILE A 39 -7.77 -7.51 -4.66
C ILE A 39 -7.29 -6.96 -3.32
N ASN A 40 -6.89 -5.69 -3.43
CA ASN A 40 -6.76 -4.69 -2.39
C ASN A 40 -5.47 -4.70 -1.54
N GLY A 41 -4.61 -3.76 -1.92
CA GLY A 41 -4.31 -2.65 -1.02
C GLY A 41 -4.68 -1.29 -1.60
N THR A 42 -4.37 -1.07 -2.89
CA THR A 42 -4.43 0.28 -3.46
C THR A 42 -4.83 0.19 -4.93
N ASN A 43 -6.02 0.70 -5.28
CA ASN A 43 -6.31 0.98 -6.68
C ASN A 43 -5.47 2.20 -7.07
N HIS A 44 -4.26 1.97 -7.61
CA HIS A 44 -3.34 3.07 -7.93
C HIS A 44 -3.92 4.07 -8.94
N TRP A 45 -4.94 3.69 -9.71
CA TRP A 45 -5.72 4.65 -10.50
C TRP A 45 -6.49 5.64 -9.62
N ASN A 46 -7.09 5.18 -8.51
CA ASN A 46 -7.76 6.05 -7.55
C ASN A 46 -6.76 6.91 -6.77
N SER A 47 -5.61 6.35 -6.38
CA SER A 47 -4.52 7.12 -5.75
C SER A 47 -3.96 8.17 -6.68
N TYR A 48 -3.79 7.82 -7.96
CA TYR A 48 -3.39 8.76 -9.01
C TYR A 48 -4.44 9.85 -9.23
N ALA A 49 -5.73 9.53 -9.23
CA ALA A 49 -6.79 10.54 -9.35
C ALA A 49 -6.74 11.57 -8.20
N LYS A 50 -6.46 11.13 -6.96
CA LYS A 50 -6.24 12.03 -5.82
C LYS A 50 -4.96 12.86 -5.96
N TYR A 51 -3.87 12.22 -6.38
CA TYR A 51 -2.60 12.89 -6.64
C TYR A 51 -2.76 14.00 -7.69
N LEU A 52 -3.42 13.69 -8.82
CA LEU A 52 -3.69 14.62 -9.92
C LEU A 52 -4.52 15.83 -9.47
N ALA A 53 -5.51 15.63 -8.59
CA ALA A 53 -6.32 16.73 -8.06
C ALA A 53 -5.50 17.79 -7.30
N LYS A 54 -4.35 17.41 -6.73
CA LYS A 54 -3.43 18.34 -6.03
C LYS A 54 -2.26 18.81 -6.89
N HIS A 55 -1.88 18.05 -7.91
CA HIS A 55 -0.72 18.32 -8.76
C HIS A 55 -1.12 18.63 -10.20
N GLU A 56 -2.33 19.16 -10.42
CA GLU A 56 -2.93 19.32 -11.75
C GLU A 56 -2.04 20.16 -12.69
N GLU A 57 -1.50 21.27 -12.21
CA GLU A 57 -0.64 22.16 -13.00
C GLU A 57 0.68 21.49 -13.40
N GLN A 58 1.29 20.74 -12.47
CA GLN A 58 2.52 19.99 -12.71
C GLN A 58 2.27 18.90 -13.77
N GLU A 59 1.21 18.12 -13.62
CA GLU A 59 0.85 17.06 -14.57
C GLU A 59 0.48 17.64 -15.94
N ARG A 60 -0.20 18.79 -16.01
CA ARG A 60 -0.50 19.48 -17.27
C ARG A 60 0.76 19.97 -17.98
N CYS A 61 1.75 20.48 -17.24
CA CYS A 61 3.06 20.84 -17.81
C CYS A 61 3.80 19.62 -18.37
N ARG A 62 3.68 18.44 -17.75
CA ARG A 62 4.35 17.20 -18.23
C ARG A 62 3.93 16.81 -19.65
N LEU A 63 2.70 17.08 -20.05
CA LEU A 63 2.26 16.79 -21.42
C LEU A 63 2.41 17.97 -22.40
N SER A 64 2.67 19.20 -21.95
CA SER A 64 2.60 20.39 -22.83
C SER A 64 1.25 20.50 -23.59
N ILE A 65 0.18 19.92 -23.03
CA ILE A 65 -1.14 19.84 -23.65
C ILE A 65 -2.10 20.75 -22.86
N VAL A 66 -2.62 21.78 -23.53
CA VAL A 66 -3.57 22.77 -22.99
C VAL A 66 -5.01 22.22 -22.95
N THR A 67 -5.28 21.10 -23.63
CA THR A 67 -6.64 20.56 -23.75
C THR A 67 -7.08 19.71 -22.55
N PRO A 68 -8.36 19.80 -22.15
CA PRO A 68 -8.92 18.90 -21.16
C PRO A 68 -8.99 17.49 -21.77
N THR A 69 -8.65 16.50 -20.95
CA THR A 69 -8.72 15.05 -21.16
C THR A 69 -7.66 14.39 -22.05
N LEU A 70 -6.69 13.74 -21.39
CA LEU A 70 -6.75 12.28 -21.23
C LEU A 70 -6.04 11.87 -19.92
N HIS A 71 -6.78 11.68 -18.81
CA HIS A 71 -6.19 11.20 -17.54
C HIS A 71 -5.39 9.90 -17.74
N CYS A 72 -5.78 9.07 -18.71
CA CYS A 72 -5.04 7.87 -19.09
C CYS A 72 -3.66 8.17 -19.70
N GLN A 73 -3.51 9.24 -20.50
CA GLN A 73 -2.22 9.65 -21.07
C GLN A 73 -1.31 10.26 -20.00
N LEU A 74 -1.86 11.10 -19.13
CA LEU A 74 -1.12 11.64 -17.99
C LEU A 74 -0.65 10.51 -17.07
N TYR A 75 -1.51 9.54 -16.77
CA TYR A 75 -1.15 8.39 -15.97
C TYR A 75 -0.10 7.49 -16.65
N ALA A 76 -0.20 7.29 -17.97
CA ALA A 76 0.82 6.55 -18.71
C ALA A 76 2.18 7.26 -18.65
N LYS A 77 2.19 8.58 -18.83
CA LYS A 77 3.41 9.40 -18.74
C LYS A 77 3.96 9.46 -17.31
N PHE A 78 3.10 9.57 -16.31
CA PHE A 78 3.48 9.49 -14.90
C PHE A 78 4.24 8.19 -14.61
N LYS A 79 3.77 7.07 -15.14
CA LYS A 79 4.45 5.78 -15.00
C LYS A 79 5.77 5.74 -15.75
N ASP A 80 5.82 6.28 -16.96
CA ASP A 80 7.03 6.35 -17.78
C ASP A 80 8.14 7.18 -17.11
N ASP A 81 7.79 8.39 -16.66
CA ASP A 81 8.71 9.32 -15.99
C ASP A 81 9.29 8.75 -14.68
N HIS A 82 8.49 7.95 -13.96
CA HIS A 82 8.84 7.43 -12.63
C HIS A 82 9.27 5.96 -12.65
N GLY A 83 9.38 5.35 -13.84
CA GLY A 83 9.92 4.01 -14.04
C GLY A 83 9.28 2.95 -13.15
N GLU A 84 10.06 2.21 -12.38
CA GLU A 84 9.57 1.17 -11.45
C GLU A 84 8.96 1.75 -10.16
N GLN A 85 9.23 3.02 -9.82
CA GLN A 85 8.91 3.63 -8.52
C GLN A 85 7.53 4.29 -8.47
N TRP A 86 6.82 4.37 -9.61
CA TRP A 86 5.55 5.08 -9.72
C TRP A 86 4.49 4.61 -8.71
N GLN A 87 4.49 3.32 -8.34
CA GLN A 87 3.57 2.75 -7.35
C GLN A 87 3.88 3.25 -5.94
N GLU A 88 5.17 3.22 -5.57
CA GLU A 88 5.65 3.67 -4.26
C GLU A 88 5.33 5.15 -4.04
N ILE A 89 5.49 5.98 -5.08
CA ILE A 89 5.17 7.42 -5.02
C ILE A 89 3.69 7.64 -4.69
N LEU A 90 2.78 6.94 -5.37
CA LEU A 90 1.34 7.07 -5.12
C LEU A 90 0.94 6.54 -3.75
N GLU A 91 1.60 5.48 -3.29
CA GLU A 91 1.36 4.89 -1.97
C GLU A 91 1.83 5.81 -0.84
N ILE A 92 2.98 6.45 -0.99
CA ILE A 92 3.48 7.45 -0.04
C ILE A 92 2.55 8.65 0.00
N HIS A 93 2.11 9.15 -1.17
CA HIS A 93 1.15 10.26 -1.24
C HIS A 93 -0.16 9.93 -0.51
N ASP A 94 -0.76 8.75 -0.76
CA ASP A 94 -1.98 8.33 -0.07
C ASP A 94 -1.78 8.18 1.45
N MET A 95 -0.59 7.76 1.90
CA MET A 95 -0.27 7.71 3.34
C MET A 95 -0.23 9.10 3.97
N LEU A 96 0.35 10.09 3.28
CA LEU A 96 0.41 11.47 3.74
C LEU A 96 -1.01 12.07 3.85
N GLU A 97 -1.88 11.83 2.86
CA GLU A 97 -3.27 12.28 2.90
C GLU A 97 -4.06 11.72 4.07
N ILE A 98 -3.90 10.43 4.38
CA ILE A 98 -4.61 9.80 5.51
C ILE A 98 -4.16 10.44 6.83
N SER A 99 -2.89 10.82 6.95
CA SER A 99 -2.34 11.45 8.15
C SER A 99 -2.88 12.86 8.42
N ASP A 100 -3.43 13.53 7.40
CA ASP A 100 -3.98 14.89 7.50
C ASP A 100 -5.51 14.94 7.65
N SER A 101 -6.21 13.79 7.63
CA SER A 101 -7.68 13.77 7.58
C SER A 101 -8.39 13.39 8.90
N LEU A 102 -9.36 14.26 9.27
CA LEU A 102 -10.35 14.21 10.37
C LEU A 102 -9.84 14.21 11.82
N PRO A 103 -10.64 14.76 12.78
CA PRO A 103 -10.38 14.61 14.20
C PRO A 103 -10.43 13.12 14.57
N GLN A 104 -9.26 12.53 14.74
CA GLN A 104 -9.11 11.17 15.22
C GLN A 104 -9.09 11.17 16.75
N THR A 105 -9.66 10.14 17.37
CA THR A 105 -9.47 9.92 18.81
C THR A 105 -8.00 9.57 19.11
N MET A 106 -7.55 9.77 20.34
CA MET A 106 -6.18 9.39 20.76
C MET A 106 -5.82 7.94 20.39
N ALA A 107 -6.77 7.01 20.56
CA ALA A 107 -6.57 5.60 20.20
C ALA A 107 -6.39 5.39 18.69
N GLN A 108 -7.20 6.09 17.87
CA GLN A 108 -7.07 6.03 16.41
C GLN A 108 -5.76 6.63 15.91
N ARG A 109 -5.29 7.71 16.54
CA ARG A 109 -3.98 8.30 16.22
C ARG A 109 -2.83 7.38 16.60
N ALA A 110 -2.87 6.79 17.79
CA ALA A 110 -1.88 5.79 18.19
C ALA A 110 -1.87 4.57 17.25
N GLN A 111 -3.05 4.09 16.84
CA GLN A 111 -3.17 2.98 15.90
C GLN A 111 -2.62 3.35 14.51
N THR A 112 -2.98 4.53 14.00
CA THR A 112 -2.53 5.03 12.69
C THR A 112 -1.02 5.28 12.70
N PHE A 113 -0.49 5.87 13.78
CA PHE A 113 0.94 6.08 13.98
C PHE A 113 1.71 4.76 13.99
N ASN A 114 1.24 3.77 14.76
CA ASN A 114 1.86 2.45 14.80
C ASN A 114 1.82 1.73 13.44
N LYS A 115 0.69 1.82 12.74
CA LYS A 115 0.54 1.23 11.39
C LYS A 115 1.49 1.89 10.39
N THR A 116 1.60 3.22 10.43
CA THR A 116 2.48 4.02 9.56
C THR A 116 3.95 3.72 9.87
N SER A 117 4.32 3.69 11.15
CA SER A 117 5.68 3.38 11.61
C SER A 117 6.13 1.98 11.15
N LYS A 118 5.25 0.98 11.28
CA LYS A 118 5.53 -0.37 10.76
C LYS A 118 5.71 -0.40 9.25
N ARG A 119 4.83 0.28 8.50
CA ARG A 119 4.94 0.31 7.02
C ARG A 119 6.21 1.02 6.57
N MET A 120 6.55 2.16 7.17
CA MET A 120 7.79 2.88 6.87
C MET A 120 9.04 2.06 7.22
N THR A 121 9.00 1.34 8.34
CA THR A 121 10.07 0.40 8.72
C THR A 121 10.25 -0.69 7.66
N SER A 122 9.18 -1.37 7.24
CA SER A 122 9.25 -2.39 6.19
C SER A 122 9.80 -1.85 4.86
N LEU A 123 9.36 -0.65 4.46
CA LEU A 123 9.83 0.00 3.24
C LEU A 123 11.32 0.35 3.34
N LEU A 124 11.73 0.93 4.47
CA LEU A 124 13.12 1.32 4.70
C LEU A 124 14.04 0.11 4.73
N ASP A 125 13.65 -0.97 5.40
CA ASP A 125 14.43 -2.20 5.45
C ASP A 125 14.53 -2.87 4.07
N ALA A 126 13.43 -2.90 3.30
CA ALA A 126 13.44 -3.42 1.93
C ALA A 126 14.34 -2.59 1.01
N ALA A 127 14.26 -1.25 1.10
CA ALA A 127 15.08 -0.35 0.31
C ALA A 127 16.56 -0.43 0.71
N ALA A 128 16.86 -0.49 2.00
CA ALA A 128 18.21 -0.67 2.53
C ALA A 128 18.81 -2.00 2.06
N ALA A 129 18.05 -3.09 2.08
CA ALA A 129 18.48 -4.39 1.57
C ALA A 129 18.70 -4.39 0.06
N LYS A 130 17.84 -3.70 -0.71
CA LYS A 130 17.91 -3.63 -2.17
C LYS A 130 19.06 -2.74 -2.66
N HIS A 131 19.31 -1.63 -1.98
CA HIS A 131 20.22 -0.57 -2.44
C HIS A 131 21.50 -0.44 -1.61
N GLY A 132 21.62 -1.18 -0.51
CA GLY A 132 22.83 -1.25 0.32
C GLY A 132 23.12 0.00 1.14
N PHE A 133 22.12 0.83 1.45
CA PHE A 133 22.29 2.03 2.28
C PHE A 133 21.87 1.79 3.73
N GLU A 134 22.40 2.62 4.62
CA GLU A 134 22.03 2.66 6.03
C GLU A 134 21.16 3.89 6.29
N ALA A 135 20.10 3.71 7.07
CA ALA A 135 19.18 4.79 7.42
C ALA A 135 18.69 4.71 8.86
N ALA A 136 18.36 5.89 9.40
CA ALA A 136 17.64 6.08 10.65
C ALA A 136 16.31 6.78 10.35
N LEU A 137 15.22 6.22 10.86
CA LEU A 137 13.88 6.76 10.79
C LEU A 137 13.46 7.24 12.18
N VAL A 138 13.11 8.52 12.28
CA VAL A 138 12.53 9.11 13.49
C VAL A 138 11.14 9.60 13.15
N MET A 139 10.16 9.17 13.94
CA MET A 139 8.77 9.60 13.81
C MET A 139 8.26 10.08 15.17
N CYS A 140 7.53 11.19 15.17
CA CYS A 140 6.91 11.74 16.36
C CYS A 140 5.45 12.14 16.09
N GLY A 141 4.65 12.14 17.15
CA GLY A 141 3.29 12.66 17.13
C GLY A 141 3.23 14.13 16.71
N LYS A 142 2.12 14.51 16.07
CA LYS A 142 1.91 15.87 15.55
C LYS A 142 1.47 16.83 16.66
N THR A 143 0.71 16.33 17.64
CA THR A 143 0.06 17.17 18.66
C THR A 143 0.77 17.04 20.01
N VAL A 144 1.44 18.12 20.45
CA VAL A 144 2.31 18.13 21.65
C VAL A 144 1.64 17.56 22.91
N ASN A 145 0.38 17.89 23.16
CA ASN A 145 -0.30 17.48 24.40
C ASN A 145 -1.00 16.12 24.29
N GLU A 146 -1.48 15.75 23.10
CA GLU A 146 -2.30 14.55 22.94
C GLU A 146 -1.50 13.35 22.40
N ASP A 147 -0.35 13.60 21.78
CA ASP A 147 0.50 12.59 21.17
C ASP A 147 1.88 12.52 21.87
N ALA A 148 2.00 13.05 23.09
CA ALA A 148 3.25 13.14 23.86
C ALA A 148 3.97 11.79 24.04
N LEU A 149 3.24 10.67 23.92
CA LEU A 149 3.77 9.31 24.04
C LEU A 149 4.00 8.62 22.67
N LEU A 150 3.71 9.30 21.56
CA LEU A 150 3.93 8.78 20.21
C LEU A 150 5.33 9.19 19.72
N GLY A 151 6.33 8.40 20.11
CA GLY A 151 7.69 8.49 19.57
C GLY A 151 8.12 7.13 19.02
N PHE A 152 8.79 7.14 17.88
CA PHE A 152 9.32 5.93 17.26
C PHE A 152 10.66 6.22 16.60
N VAL A 153 11.64 5.34 16.85
CA VAL A 153 12.96 5.40 16.24
C VAL A 153 13.30 4.01 15.72
N HIS A 154 13.67 3.93 14.45
CA HIS A 154 14.15 2.71 13.80
C HIS A 154 15.47 2.99 13.09
N THR A 155 16.35 1.99 13.08
CA THR A 155 17.66 2.04 12.42
C THR A 155 17.86 0.74 11.66
N THR A 156 18.25 0.83 10.39
CA THR A 156 18.61 -0.34 9.58
C THR A 156 19.87 -1.03 10.12
N ALA A 157 20.09 -2.30 9.76
CA ALA A 157 21.09 -3.18 10.40
C ALA A 157 22.56 -2.67 10.39
N GLY A 158 22.92 -1.76 9.48
CA GLY A 158 24.25 -1.14 9.44
C GLY A 158 24.35 0.20 10.18
N ALA A 159 23.23 0.90 10.36
CA ALA A 159 23.20 2.22 10.96
C ALA A 159 23.59 2.16 12.45
N LYS A 160 24.75 2.72 12.80
CA LYS A 160 25.18 2.85 14.21
C LYS A 160 24.31 3.88 14.93
N LYS A 161 23.81 3.49 16.10
CA LYS A 161 23.17 4.38 17.08
C LYS A 161 24.18 5.26 17.80
#